data_AF-A0A9X4PAE5-F1
#
_entry.id   AF-A0A9X4PAE5-F1
#
_cell.length_a   1.000
_cell.length_b   1.000
_cell.length_c   1.000
_cell.angle_alpha   90.00
_cell.angle_beta   90.00
_cell.angle_gamma   90.00
#
_symmetry.space_group_name_H-M   'P 1'
#
loop_
_entity.id
_entity.type
_entity.pdbx_description
1 polymer ?
#
loop_
_entity_poly.entity_id
_entity_poly.type
_entity_poly.pdbx_seq_one_letter_code
_entity_poly.pdbx_strand_id
1 'polypeptide(L)' 'MQKEMKRYAISYFFDGKRWCSDVYAHSLEEAQEKVKAMSQATIDGVIHHSFYVPVKEKSWIARLITKLLQK' A
#
# COMPACT_ATOMS: atom_id res chain seq x y z
N MET A 1 -22.21 -4.56 -2.52
CA MET A 1 -21.19 -3.93 -3.39
C MET A 1 -19.95 -3.66 -2.56
N GLN A 2 -18.87 -4.44 -2.74
CA GLN A 2 -17.57 -4.01 -2.21
C GLN A 2 -17.19 -2.72 -2.96
N LYS A 3 -17.02 -1.61 -2.23
CA LYS A 3 -16.53 -0.37 -2.84
C LYS A 3 -15.10 -0.64 -3.28
N GLU A 4 -14.84 -0.53 -4.58
CA GLU A 4 -13.49 -0.67 -5.14
C GLU A 4 -12.52 0.29 -4.43
N MET A 5 -11.38 -0.23 -3.95
CA MET A 5 -10.35 0.61 -3.32
C MET A 5 -9.71 1.49 -4.38
N LYS A 6 -9.71 2.80 -4.14
CA LYS A 6 -9.02 3.77 -4.99
C LYS A 6 -7.68 4.11 -4.38
N ARG A 7 -6.70 4.37 -5.25
CA ARG A 7 -5.38 4.86 -4.89
C ARG A 7 -5.39 6.38 -4.95
N TYR A 8 -5.19 7.04 -3.82
CA TYR A 8 -5.14 8.49 -3.69
C TYR A 8 -3.69 8.95 -3.55
N ALA A 9 -3.27 9.88 -4.40
CA ALA A 9 -1.97 10.53 -4.28
C ALA A 9 -1.98 11.56 -3.16
N ILE A 10 -0.93 11.59 -2.36
CA ILE A 10 -0.77 12.54 -1.25
C ILE A 10 0.56 13.27 -1.41
N SER A 11 0.57 14.56 -1.07
CA SER A 11 1.80 15.36 -1.06
C SER A 11 1.99 16.02 0.28
N TYR A 12 3.22 16.02 0.76
CA TYR A 12 3.60 16.60 2.06
C TYR A 12 4.96 17.27 1.97
N PHE A 13 5.26 18.14 2.93
CA PHE A 13 6.58 18.78 3.04
C PHE A 13 7.42 18.06 4.10
N PHE A 14 8.67 17.76 3.76
CA PHE A 14 9.68 17.25 4.66
C PHE A 14 11.03 17.87 4.29
N ASP A 15 11.70 18.47 5.27
CA ASP A 15 12.98 19.16 5.09
C ASP A 15 12.94 20.25 3.99
N GLY A 16 11.90 21.10 4.02
CA GLY A 16 11.71 22.18 3.04
C GLY A 16 11.41 21.72 1.61
N LYS A 17 11.36 20.41 1.35
CA LYS A 17 11.09 19.82 0.03
C LYS A 17 9.71 19.17 0.02
N ARG A 18 9.10 19.17 -1.16
CA ARG A 18 7.81 18.49 -1.39
C ARG A 18 8.05 17.04 -1.78
N TRP A 19 7.41 16.14 -1.04
CA TRP A 19 7.40 14.70 -1.29
C TRP A 19 6.00 14.24 -1.70
N CYS A 20 5.95 13.06 -2.30
CA CYS A 20 4.73 12.40 -2.73
C CYS A 20 4.69 10.97 -2.18
N SER A 21 3.50 10.51 -1.82
CA SER A 21 3.22 9.13 -1.47
C SER A 21 1.78 8.81 -1.92
N ASP A 22 1.28 7.64 -1.57
CA ASP A 22 -0.08 7.24 -1.91
C ASP A 22 -0.72 6.37 -0.82
N VAL A 23 -2.05 6.43 -0.76
CA VAL A 23 -2.87 5.63 0.15
C VAL A 23 -4.02 4.97 -0.59
N TYR A 24 -4.31 3.73 -0.23
CA TYR A 24 -5.49 3.03 -0.71
C TYR A 24 -6.65 3.25 0.26
N ALA A 25 -7.81 3.68 -0.26
CA ALA A 25 -9.01 3.92 0.53
C ALA A 25 -10.30 3.71 -0.30
N HIS A 26 -11.42 3.43 0.36
CA HIS A 26 -12.73 3.28 -0.27
C HIS A 26 -13.46 4.62 -0.46
N SER A 27 -13.03 5.67 0.23
CA SER A 27 -13.55 7.03 0.10
C SER A 27 -12.44 8.08 0.29
N LEU A 28 -12.72 9.32 -0.11
CA LEU A 28 -11.82 10.45 0.14
C LEU A 28 -11.69 10.73 1.65
N GLU A 29 -12.77 10.58 2.40
CA GLU A 29 -12.79 10.76 3.86
C GLU A 29 -11.85 9.76 4.55
N GLU A 30 -11.96 8.47 4.19
CA GLU A 30 -11.07 7.44 4.71
C GLU A 30 -9.60 7.69 4.31
N ALA A 31 -9.35 8.18 3.09
CA ALA A 31 -7.99 8.58 2.69
C ALA A 31 -7.45 9.70 3.58
N GLN A 32 -8.26 10.73 3.89
CA GLN A 32 -7.87 11.83 4.76
C GLN A 32 -7.60 11.34 6.20
N GLU A 33 -8.43 10.44 6.73
CA GLU A 33 -8.21 9.84 8.05
C GLU A 33 -6.93 9.01 8.11
N LYS A 34 -6.65 8.20 7.08
CA LYS A 34 -5.40 7.45 6.98
C LYS A 34 -4.17 8.38 6.94
N VAL A 35 -4.23 9.47 6.17
CA VAL A 35 -3.14 10.46 6.14
C VAL A 35 -2.92 11.11 7.50
N LYS A 36 -3.99 11.41 8.24
CA LYS A 36 -3.86 11.93 9.62
C LYS A 36 -3.18 10.89 10.52
N ALA A 37 -3.60 9.63 10.45
CA ALA A 37 -3.03 8.54 11.23
C ALA A 37 -1.55 8.27 10.91
N MET A 38 -1.09 8.55 9.68
CA MET A 38 0.34 8.42 9.30
C MET A 38 1.29 9.26 10.17
N SER A 39 0.82 10.38 10.74
CA SER A 39 1.62 11.18 11.68
C SER A 39 2.00 10.43 12.96
N GLN A 40 1.25 9.37 13.29
CA GLN A 40 1.44 8.52 14.47
C GLN A 40 2.00 7.14 14.10
N ALA A 41 2.35 6.92 12.82
CA ALA A 41 2.80 5.61 12.35
C ALA A 41 4.18 5.24 12.92
N THR A 42 4.38 3.95 13.17
CA THR A 42 5.69 3.38 13.53
C THR A 42 6.41 2.86 12.29
N ILE A 43 7.75 2.85 12.33
CA ILE A 43 8.56 2.25 11.27
C ILE A 43 8.77 0.79 11.62
N ASP A 44 8.08 -0.11 10.89
CA ASP A 44 8.13 -1.56 11.16
C ASP A 44 9.38 -2.24 10.60
N GLY A 45 10.10 -1.58 9.68
CA GLY A 45 11.33 -2.10 9.11
C GLY A 45 11.69 -1.48 7.76
N VAL A 46 12.76 -1.98 7.15
CA VAL A 46 13.24 -1.55 5.82
C VAL A 46 12.72 -2.52 4.76
N ILE A 47 12.05 -1.99 3.74
CA ILE A 47 11.66 -2.77 2.57
C ILE A 47 12.92 -2.97 1.69
N HIS A 48 13.44 -4.19 1.65
CA HIS A 48 14.60 -4.55 0.81
C HIS A 48 14.23 -4.93 -0.61
N HIS A 49 13.02 -5.46 -0.82
CA HIS A 49 12.52 -5.84 -2.14
C HIS A 49 11.00 -5.75 -2.17
N SER A 50 10.47 -5.27 -3.29
CA SER A 50 9.04 -5.28 -3.61
C SER A 50 8.85 -6.02 -4.92
N PHE A 51 8.11 -7.11 -4.91
CA PHE A 51 7.82 -7.90 -6.11
C PHE A 51 6.37 -7.70 -6.49
N TYR A 52 6.13 -7.17 -7.69
CA TYR A 52 4.79 -7.17 -8.27
C TYR A 52 4.46 -8.59 -8.74
N VAL A 53 3.49 -9.22 -8.08
CA VAL A 53 2.96 -10.53 -8.49
C VAL A 53 1.68 -10.29 -9.29
N PRO A 54 1.73 -10.31 -10.64
CA PRO A 54 0.51 -10.27 -11.43
C PRO A 54 -0.25 -11.58 -11.19
N VAL A 55 -1.29 -11.53 -10.36
CA VAL A 55 -2.12 -12.69 -10.07
C VAL A 55 -2.96 -13.01 -11.32
N LYS A 56 -2.41 -13.79 -12.24
CA LYS A 56 -3.26 -14.75 -12.96
C LYS A 56 -3.58 -15.84 -11.94
N GLU A 57 -4.82 -15.94 -11.48
CA GLU A 57 -5.29 -16.94 -10.50
C GLU A 57 -4.87 -18.40 -10.83
N LYS A 58 -4.47 -18.66 -12.08
CA LYS A 58 -4.05 -19.97 -12.61
C LYS A 58 -2.54 -20.15 -12.86
N SER A 59 -1.67 -19.18 -12.56
CA SER A 59 -0.23 -19.35 -12.77
C SER A 59 0.38 -20.27 -11.71
N TRP A 60 1.13 -21.30 -12.15
CA TRP A 60 1.77 -22.28 -11.25
C TRP A 60 2.78 -21.63 -10.30
N ILE A 61 3.44 -20.55 -10.73
CA ILE A 61 4.40 -19.77 -9.95
C ILE A 61 3.68 -19.01 -8.82
N ALA A 62 2.52 -18.42 -9.09
CA ALA A 62 1.74 -17.70 -8.08
C ALA A 62 1.30 -18.65 -6.95
N ARG A 63 0.84 -19.86 -7.30
CA ARG A 63 0.47 -20.90 -6.31
C ARG A 63 1.66 -21.34 -5.45
N LEU A 64 2.86 -21.42 -6.04
CA LEU A 64 4.07 -21.80 -5.34
C LEU A 64 4.49 -20.73 -4.32
N ILE A 65 4.48 -19.45 -4.72
CA ILE A 65 4.84 -18.32 -3.85
C ILE A 65 3.86 -18.22 -2.67
N THR A 66 2.54 -18.32 -2.92
CA THR A 66 1.54 -18.28 -1.83
C THR A 66 1.73 -19.40 -0.82
N LYS A 67 2.04 -20.63 -1.27
CA LYS A 67 2.32 -21.76 -0.36
C LYS A 67 3.55 -21.53 0.52
N LEU A 68 4.58 -20.85 0.00
CA LEU A 68 5.81 -20.58 0.75
C LEU A 68 5.63 -19.45 1.77
N LEU A 69 4.78 -18.45 1.47
CA LEU A 69 4.48 -17.33 2.37
C LEU A 69 3.49 -17.68 3.50
N GLN A 70 2.70 -18.76 3.36
CA GLN A 70 1.75 -19.22 4.37
C GLN A 70 2.36 -20.14 5.45
N LYS A 71 3.67 -20.37 5.41
CA LYS A 71 4.41 -21.24 6.32
C LYS A 71 5.25 -20.42 7.27
#